data_AF-A0A935M6K3-F1
#
_entry.id   AF-A0A935M6K3-F1
#
_cell.length_a   1.000
_cell.length_b   1.000
_cell.length_c   1.000
_cell.angle_alpha   90.00
_cell.angle_beta   90.00
_cell.angle_gamma   90.00
#
_symmetry.space_group_name_H-M   'P 1'
#
loop_
_entity.id
_entity.type
_entity.pdbx_description
1 polymer ?
#
loop_
_entity_poly.entity_id
_entity_poly.type
_entity_poly.pdbx_seq_one_letter_code
_entity_poly.pdbx_strand_id
1 'polypeptide(L)'
;MIKHALFILVCLLTLTSCENRTSSNYNNPNNGDLNNSFKETDSQKLAEMKEKQIKDSLLRAGWIEAEMENGSMPSCYNFKPKQNKSIDNYLEINVGGGTDVVVKLINIDTEKAIRYVFINSSSTYKIEHIPQGRYYQKLLTVKTGSLKLRTISVLAVL
;
A
#
# COMPACT_ATOMS: atom_id res chain seq x y z
N MET A 1 52.04 -1.07 -23.41
CA MET A 1 52.48 -2.08 -24.39
C MET A 1 52.74 -3.38 -23.66
N ILE A 2 52.30 -4.51 -24.23
CA ILE A 2 52.50 -5.93 -23.79
C ILE A 2 51.50 -6.40 -22.73
N LYS A 3 50.76 -7.51 -22.85
CA LYS A 3 50.23 -8.41 -23.91
C LYS A 3 49.24 -9.36 -23.21
N HIS A 4 48.24 -9.83 -23.95
CA HIS A 4 47.19 -10.78 -23.55
C HIS A 4 47.70 -12.14 -23.01
N ALA A 5 46.89 -12.79 -22.16
CA ALA A 5 46.47 -14.22 -22.20
C ALA A 5 46.04 -14.67 -20.79
N LEU A 6 44.76 -14.88 -20.53
CA LEU A 6 44.05 -16.17 -20.69
C LEU A 6 44.61 -17.26 -19.76
N PHE A 7 43.95 -17.48 -18.62
CA PHE A 7 43.97 -18.76 -17.93
C PHE A 7 42.62 -19.01 -17.24
N ILE A 8 41.64 -19.42 -18.06
CA ILE A 8 40.51 -20.22 -17.60
C ILE A 8 41.08 -21.60 -17.30
N LEU A 9 41.22 -21.96 -16.02
CA LEU A 9 41.54 -23.33 -15.62
C LEU A 9 40.76 -23.71 -14.35
N VAL A 10 39.67 -24.44 -14.58
CA VAL A 10 39.27 -25.65 -13.83
C VAL A 10 39.35 -25.56 -12.29
N CYS A 11 38.26 -25.11 -11.67
CA CYS A 11 37.94 -25.44 -10.27
C CYS A 11 36.85 -26.52 -10.23
N LEU A 12 37.20 -27.70 -10.73
CA LEU A 12 36.46 -28.93 -10.51
C LEU A 12 37.36 -29.85 -9.67
N LEU A 13 36.75 -30.43 -8.63
CA LEU A 13 37.25 -31.49 -7.74
C LEU A 13 38.05 -31.02 -6.52
N THR A 14 37.35 -30.87 -5.40
CA THR A 14 37.48 -31.86 -4.32
C THR A 14 36.15 -32.01 -3.60
N LEU A 15 35.44 -33.07 -3.97
CA LEU A 15 34.33 -33.65 -3.20
C LEU A 15 34.94 -34.31 -1.97
N THR A 16 34.69 -33.76 -0.79
CA THR A 16 34.86 -34.51 0.46
C THR A 16 33.56 -35.27 0.73
N SER A 17 33.64 -36.60 0.63
CA SER A 17 32.62 -37.54 1.06
C SER A 17 32.23 -37.33 2.52
N CYS A 18 30.93 -37.32 2.79
CA CYS A 18 30.37 -37.86 4.02
C CYS A 18 29.33 -38.91 3.61
N GLU A 19 29.71 -40.19 3.64
CA GLU A 19 28.75 -41.27 3.76
C GLU A 19 28.49 -41.53 5.24
N ASN A 20 27.22 -41.50 5.63
CA ASN A 20 26.70 -42.37 6.68
C ASN A 20 25.25 -42.70 6.31
N ARG A 21 25.02 -43.94 5.90
CA ARG A 21 23.68 -44.52 5.83
C ARG A 21 23.35 -45.15 7.17
N THR A 22 22.27 -44.70 7.81
CA THR A 22 21.39 -45.64 8.51
C THR A 22 19.95 -45.13 8.53
N SER A 23 19.09 -45.98 7.99
CA SER A 23 17.65 -46.16 8.19
C SER A 23 16.71 -44.96 8.06
N SER A 24 15.95 -44.98 6.96
CA SER A 24 14.68 -44.28 6.81
C SER A 24 13.72 -44.63 7.95
N ASN A 25 13.22 -43.60 8.63
CA ASN A 25 11.86 -43.63 9.15
C ASN A 25 11.12 -42.44 8.52
N TYR A 26 10.48 -42.71 7.39
CA TYR A 26 9.67 -41.74 6.67
C TYR A 26 8.39 -41.49 7.46
N ASN A 27 8.35 -40.41 8.23
CA ASN A 27 7.08 -39.75 8.48
C ASN A 27 6.89 -38.75 7.33
N ASN A 28 6.12 -39.16 6.33
CA ASN A 28 5.65 -38.30 5.25
C ASN A 28 4.56 -37.38 5.83
N PRO A 29 4.80 -36.07 6.04
CA PRO A 29 3.70 -35.18 6.36
C PRO A 29 2.85 -34.99 5.09
N ASN A 30 1.55 -35.25 5.23
CA ASN A 30 0.59 -34.97 4.16
C ASN A 30 0.67 -33.49 3.77
N ASN A 31 0.80 -33.23 2.47
CA ASN A 31 0.80 -31.89 1.90
C ASN A 31 -0.50 -31.17 2.28
N GLY A 32 -0.42 -30.16 3.16
CA GLY A 32 -1.58 -29.36 3.58
C GLY A 32 -1.60 -28.87 5.03
N ASP A 33 -0.68 -29.27 5.90
CA ASP A 33 -0.72 -28.86 7.30
C ASP A 33 0.02 -27.52 7.53
N LEU A 34 -0.68 -26.40 7.40
CA LEU A 34 -0.19 -25.05 7.75
C LEU A 34 -0.21 -24.77 9.27
N ASN A 35 -0.56 -25.76 10.11
CA ASN A 35 -0.86 -25.57 11.53
C ASN A 35 0.29 -24.93 12.35
N ASN A 36 1.55 -25.04 11.92
CA ASN A 36 2.69 -24.61 12.74
C ASN A 36 3.64 -23.58 12.10
N SER A 37 3.32 -23.01 10.94
CA SER A 37 4.26 -22.10 10.24
C SER A 37 4.14 -20.62 10.63
N PHE A 38 3.10 -20.24 11.39
CA PHE A 38 2.96 -18.89 11.95
C PHE A 38 2.78 -19.01 13.46
N LYS A 39 3.88 -18.92 14.21
CA LYS A 39 3.76 -18.58 15.64
C LYS A 39 3.47 -17.09 15.71
N GLU A 40 2.21 -16.74 15.94
CA GLU A 40 1.85 -15.38 16.35
C GLU A 40 2.76 -14.98 17.52
N THR A 41 3.52 -13.91 17.32
CA THR A 41 4.42 -13.42 18.36
C THR A 41 3.56 -12.75 19.44
N ASP A 42 3.95 -12.82 20.71
CA ASP A 42 3.23 -12.15 21.83
C ASP A 42 2.96 -10.66 21.54
N SER A 43 3.83 -10.02 20.75
CA SER A 43 3.68 -8.66 20.24
C SER A 43 2.50 -8.45 19.28
N GLN A 44 2.17 -9.42 18.43
CA GLN A 44 1.03 -9.36 17.50
C GLN A 44 -0.28 -9.51 18.27
N LYS A 45 -0.35 -10.49 19.18
CA LYS A 45 -1.49 -10.72 20.05
C LYS A 45 -1.81 -9.51 20.94
N LEU A 46 -0.78 -8.83 21.45
CA LEU A 46 -0.94 -7.59 22.21
C LEU A 46 -1.46 -6.42 21.35
N ALA A 47 -1.03 -6.30 20.09
CA ALA A 47 -1.49 -5.26 19.19
C ALA A 47 -2.97 -5.44 18.84
N GLU A 48 -3.38 -6.68 18.52
CA GLU A 48 -4.77 -7.04 18.21
C GLU A 48 -5.70 -6.84 19.42
N MET A 49 -5.25 -7.21 20.62
CA MET A 49 -6.01 -6.97 21.86
C MET A 49 -6.24 -5.47 22.12
N LYS A 50 -5.22 -4.64 21.88
CA LYS A 50 -5.33 -3.17 22.03
C LYS A 50 -6.27 -2.57 20.99
N GLU A 51 -6.16 -3.01 19.73
CA GLU A 51 -7.05 -2.56 18.66
C GLU A 51 -8.51 -2.92 18.97
N LYS A 52 -8.76 -4.15 19.41
CA LYS A 52 -10.09 -4.60 19.84
C LYS A 52 -10.62 -3.75 21.00
N GLN A 53 -9.81 -3.48 22.01
CA GLN A 53 -10.23 -2.67 23.16
C GLN A 53 -10.56 -1.23 22.76
N ILE A 54 -9.79 -0.63 21.84
CA ILE A 54 -10.06 0.69 21.28
C ILE A 54 -11.38 0.65 20.49
N LYS A 55 -11.57 -0.33 19.62
CA LYS A 55 -12.81 -0.51 18.85
C LYS A 55 -14.04 -0.63 19.74
N ASP A 56 -13.99 -1.46 20.77
CA ASP A 56 -15.08 -1.64 21.75
C ASP A 56 -15.37 -0.34 22.53
N SER A 57 -14.36 0.52 22.76
CA SER A 57 -14.55 1.83 23.40
C SER A 57 -15.23 2.84 22.48
N LEU A 58 -14.87 2.86 21.19
CA LEU A 58 -15.45 3.76 20.19
C LEU A 58 -16.91 3.40 19.93
N LEU A 59 -17.23 2.10 19.82
CA LEU A 59 -18.60 1.64 19.64
C LEU A 59 -19.50 2.05 20.82
N ARG A 60 -19.00 1.94 22.06
CA ARG A 60 -19.72 2.41 23.26
C ARG A 60 -19.91 3.92 23.30
N ALA A 61 -19.00 4.68 22.71
CA ALA A 61 -19.12 6.12 22.55
C ALA A 61 -20.05 6.53 21.38
N GLY A 62 -20.67 5.55 20.70
CA GLY A 62 -21.62 5.79 19.61
C GLY A 62 -20.98 5.98 18.23
N TRP A 63 -19.68 5.69 18.09
CA TRP A 63 -19.03 5.69 16.77
C TRP A 63 -19.41 4.42 16.01
N ILE A 64 -19.71 4.58 14.73
CA ILE A 64 -19.98 3.49 13.80
C ILE A 64 -18.82 3.35 12.81
N GLU A 65 -18.53 2.11 12.40
CA GLU A 65 -17.63 1.89 11.28
C GLU A 65 -18.33 2.36 10.00
N ALA A 66 -17.62 3.18 9.24
CA ALA A 66 -18.05 3.62 7.92
C ALA A 66 -17.11 2.98 6.90
N GLU A 67 -17.64 2.07 6.10
CA GLU A 67 -16.98 1.66 4.88
C GLU A 67 -17.07 2.83 3.89
N MET A 68 -15.91 3.22 3.36
CA MET A 68 -15.83 4.27 2.36
C MET A 68 -15.52 3.64 1.02
N GLU A 69 -16.37 3.95 0.05
CA GLU A 69 -16.16 3.59 -1.35
C GLU A 69 -15.15 4.53 -2.01
N ASN A 70 -14.54 4.05 -3.08
CA ASN A 70 -13.73 4.88 -3.96
C ASN A 70 -14.50 6.12 -4.43
N GLY A 71 -13.87 7.29 -4.32
CA GLY A 71 -14.34 8.51 -4.93
C GLY A 71 -14.38 9.71 -4.00
N SER A 72 -15.35 10.59 -4.22
CA SER A 72 -15.42 11.86 -3.49
C SER A 72 -15.70 11.63 -2.01
N MET A 73 -14.99 12.37 -1.16
CA MET A 73 -15.23 12.34 0.28
C MET A 73 -16.71 12.66 0.60
N PRO A 74 -17.33 11.98 1.59
CA PRO A 74 -18.74 12.19 1.95
C PRO A 74 -19.08 13.64 2.29
N SER A 75 -20.36 13.97 2.16
CA SER A 75 -20.89 15.34 2.31
C SER A 75 -20.66 15.94 3.70
N CYS A 76 -20.52 15.12 4.73
CA CYS A 76 -20.19 15.55 6.10
C CYS A 76 -18.86 16.31 6.20
N TYR A 77 -18.01 16.24 5.17
CA TYR A 77 -16.75 17.00 5.07
C TYR A 77 -16.96 18.46 4.62
N ASN A 78 -18.20 18.89 4.35
CA ASN A 78 -18.56 20.27 3.98
C ASN A 78 -17.72 20.86 2.84
N PHE A 79 -17.27 20.03 1.90
CA PHE A 79 -16.47 20.43 0.75
C PHE A 79 -17.26 20.27 -0.55
N LYS A 80 -17.15 21.26 -1.43
CA LYS A 80 -17.75 21.21 -2.77
C LYS A 80 -16.64 21.05 -3.82
N PRO A 81 -16.52 19.86 -4.48
CA PRO A 81 -15.54 19.65 -5.52
C PRO A 81 -15.74 20.57 -6.74
N LYS A 82 -14.65 21.17 -7.24
CA LYS A 82 -14.69 22.06 -8.42
C LYS A 82 -14.48 21.29 -9.73
N GLN A 83 -15.51 21.06 -10.52
CA GLN A 83 -15.41 20.29 -11.77
C GLN A 83 -15.78 21.16 -12.99
N ASN A 84 -15.25 20.81 -14.16
CA ASN A 84 -15.69 21.39 -15.43
C ASN A 84 -16.14 20.27 -16.38
N LYS A 85 -17.45 20.04 -16.46
CA LYS A 85 -18.05 18.97 -17.26
C LYS A 85 -17.86 19.12 -18.78
N SER A 86 -17.44 20.29 -19.24
CA SER A 86 -17.15 20.53 -20.66
C SER A 86 -15.76 20.07 -21.08
N ILE A 87 -14.91 19.64 -20.13
CA ILE A 87 -13.56 19.14 -20.39
C ILE A 87 -13.54 17.64 -20.11
N ASP A 88 -13.28 16.84 -21.15
CA ASP A 88 -13.09 15.40 -21.04
C ASP A 88 -11.61 15.10 -20.76
N ASN A 89 -11.24 15.14 -19.48
CA ASN A 89 -9.92 14.77 -19.00
C ASN A 89 -10.04 13.98 -17.69
N TYR A 90 -8.98 13.23 -17.36
CA TYR A 90 -8.90 12.52 -16.10
C TYR A 90 -7.47 12.41 -15.58
N LEU A 91 -7.36 12.30 -14.26
CA LEU A 91 -6.17 11.82 -13.57
C LEU A 91 -6.48 10.43 -13.02
N GLU A 92 -5.83 9.40 -13.56
CA GLU A 92 -5.93 8.03 -13.04
C GLU A 92 -4.91 7.80 -11.93
N ILE A 93 -5.36 7.18 -10.84
CA ILE A 93 -4.53 6.87 -9.67
C ILE A 93 -4.71 5.39 -9.37
N ASN A 94 -3.61 4.64 -9.42
CA ASN A 94 -3.53 3.24 -9.04
C ASN A 94 -2.94 3.12 -7.63
N VAL A 95 -3.69 2.55 -6.71
CA VAL A 95 -3.27 2.29 -5.32
C VAL A 95 -2.94 0.82 -5.18
N GLY A 96 -1.68 0.55 -4.80
CA GLY A 96 -1.22 -0.81 -4.50
C GLY A 96 -1.85 -1.38 -3.22
N GLY A 97 -1.47 -2.61 -2.89
CA GLY A 97 -1.96 -3.28 -1.68
C GLY A 97 -1.39 -2.72 -0.38
N GLY A 98 -2.17 -2.82 0.70
CA GLY A 98 -1.72 -2.64 2.08
C GLY A 98 -2.01 -1.28 2.71
N THR A 99 -2.68 -0.37 2.01
CA THR A 99 -3.21 0.88 2.60
C THR A 99 -4.26 1.50 1.71
N ASP A 100 -5.25 2.13 2.33
CA ASP A 100 -6.11 3.09 1.65
C ASP A 100 -5.41 4.46 1.59
N VAL A 101 -5.84 5.30 0.64
CA VAL A 101 -5.23 6.59 0.36
C VAL A 101 -6.29 7.67 0.24
N VAL A 102 -6.05 8.82 0.90
CA VAL A 102 -6.76 10.05 0.61
C VAL A 102 -5.88 10.94 -0.28
N VAL A 103 -6.41 11.32 -1.43
CA VAL A 103 -5.78 12.22 -2.39
C VAL A 103 -6.40 13.61 -2.29
N LYS A 104 -5.55 14.62 -2.13
CA LYS A 104 -5.91 16.04 -2.26
C LYS A 104 -5.32 16.57 -3.55
N LEU A 105 -6.17 17.02 -4.49
CA LEU A 105 -5.72 17.70 -5.70
C LEU A 105 -5.75 19.21 -5.47
N ILE A 106 -4.60 19.86 -5.53
CA ILE A 106 -4.41 21.26 -5.13
C ILE A 106 -3.99 22.07 -6.34
N ASN A 107 -4.69 23.18 -6.59
CA ASN A 107 -4.33 24.13 -7.63
C ASN A 107 -3.12 24.95 -7.14
N ILE A 108 -2.04 24.98 -7.92
CA ILE A 108 -0.78 25.64 -7.55
C ILE A 108 -0.97 27.16 -7.38
N ASP A 109 -1.74 27.79 -8.26
CA ASP A 109 -1.86 29.25 -8.28
C ASP A 109 -2.67 29.79 -7.09
N THR A 110 -3.64 29.01 -6.62
CA THR A 110 -4.54 29.41 -5.52
C THR A 110 -4.24 28.74 -4.19
N GLU A 111 -3.38 27.70 -4.18
CA GLU A 111 -3.11 26.81 -3.05
C GLU A 111 -4.38 26.19 -2.43
N LYS A 112 -5.46 26.10 -3.20
CA LYS A 112 -6.75 25.55 -2.76
C LYS A 112 -6.95 24.14 -3.31
N ALA A 113 -7.45 23.25 -2.45
CA ALA A 113 -7.89 21.93 -2.87
C ALA A 113 -9.14 22.03 -3.73
N ILE A 114 -9.15 21.34 -4.87
CA ILE A 114 -10.30 21.23 -5.77
C ILE A 114 -10.97 19.85 -5.72
N ARG A 115 -10.28 18.85 -5.17
CA ARG A 115 -10.77 17.48 -4.93
C ARG A 115 -10.20 16.92 -3.64
N TYR A 116 -11.06 16.18 -2.93
CA TYR A 116 -10.68 15.20 -1.92
C TYR A 116 -11.25 13.86 -2.37
N VAL A 117 -10.37 12.88 -2.57
CA VAL A 117 -10.75 11.57 -3.08
C VAL A 117 -10.22 10.51 -2.14
N PHE A 118 -11.07 9.57 -1.75
CA PHE A 118 -10.68 8.35 -1.05
C PHE A 118 -10.53 7.23 -2.07
N ILE A 119 -9.47 6.44 -1.93
CA ILE A 119 -9.17 5.31 -2.80
C ILE A 119 -8.73 4.13 -1.92
N ASN A 120 -9.47 3.03 -1.99
CA ASN A 120 -9.20 1.79 -1.28
C ASN A 120 -7.90 1.13 -1.77
N SER A 121 -7.28 0.37 -0.88
CA SER A 121 -6.16 -0.52 -1.20
C SER A 121 -6.46 -1.41 -2.41
N SER A 122 -5.44 -1.66 -3.23
CA SER A 122 -5.52 -2.54 -4.40
C SER A 122 -6.57 -2.12 -5.43
N SER A 123 -6.84 -0.83 -5.58
CA SER A 123 -7.84 -0.30 -6.49
C SER A 123 -7.33 0.85 -7.35
N THR A 124 -8.05 1.14 -8.44
CA THR A 124 -7.77 2.26 -9.34
C THR A 124 -8.96 3.20 -9.37
N TYR A 125 -8.72 4.51 -9.37
CA TYR A 125 -9.76 5.52 -9.48
C TYR A 125 -9.38 6.65 -10.44
N LYS A 126 -10.36 7.17 -11.19
CA LYS A 126 -10.21 8.30 -12.11
C LYS A 126 -10.84 9.54 -11.53
N ILE A 127 -10.04 10.60 -11.38
CA ILE A 127 -10.53 11.93 -11.06
C ILE A 127 -10.82 12.65 -12.38
N GLU A 128 -12.09 12.74 -12.74
CA GLU A 128 -12.52 13.29 -14.04
C GLU A 128 -12.88 14.78 -13.98
N HIS A 129 -12.99 15.38 -15.17
CA HIS A 129 -13.51 16.73 -15.40
C HIS A 129 -12.76 17.79 -14.58
N ILE A 130 -11.43 17.71 -14.62
CA ILE A 130 -10.53 18.61 -13.91
C ILE A 130 -10.45 19.92 -14.70
N PRO A 131 -10.83 21.07 -14.10
CA PRO A 131 -10.71 22.36 -14.77
C PRO A 131 -9.27 22.66 -15.19
N GLN A 132 -9.07 23.38 -16.30
CA GLN A 132 -7.73 23.78 -16.75
C GLN A 132 -6.93 24.46 -15.64
N GLY A 133 -5.63 24.17 -15.61
CA GLY A 133 -4.71 24.76 -14.64
C GLY A 133 -3.55 23.84 -14.28
N ARG A 134 -2.74 24.29 -13.32
CA ARG A 134 -1.59 23.53 -12.82
C ARG A 134 -1.88 23.01 -11.43
N TYR A 135 -1.64 21.72 -11.23
CA TYR A 135 -2.01 21.04 -9.99
C TYR A 135 -0.87 20.19 -9.46
N TYR A 136 -0.88 19.99 -8.14
CA TYR A 136 -0.07 19.01 -7.44
C TYR A 136 -0.92 18.18 -6.47
N GLN A 137 -0.40 17.03 -6.05
CA GLN A 137 -1.13 16.05 -5.25
C GLN A 137 -0.53 15.94 -3.84
N LYS A 138 -1.38 15.92 -2.81
CA LYS A 138 -0.99 15.47 -1.47
C LYS A 138 -1.68 14.16 -1.15
N LEU A 139 -0.89 13.18 -0.73
CA LEU A 139 -1.38 11.84 -0.35
C LEU A 139 -1.31 11.69 1.16
N LEU A 140 -2.40 11.22 1.75
CA LEU A 140 -2.45 10.80 3.15
C LEU A 140 -2.73 9.31 3.17
N THR A 141 -1.82 8.56 3.79
CA THR A 141 -1.96 7.13 4.04
C THR A 141 -2.11 6.91 5.53
N VAL A 142 -3.05 6.06 5.94
CA VAL A 142 -3.15 5.60 7.31
C VAL A 142 -2.25 4.37 7.45
N LYS A 143 -1.14 4.48 8.20
CA LYS A 143 -0.31 3.32 8.52
C LYS A 143 -0.32 3.12 10.02
N THR A 144 -0.87 2.00 10.48
CA THR A 144 -0.87 1.48 11.87
C THR A 144 -0.56 2.55 12.94
N GLY A 145 -1.57 3.34 13.31
CA GLY A 145 -1.47 4.36 14.37
C GLY A 145 -0.75 5.67 14.01
N SER A 146 -0.36 5.91 12.75
CA SER A 146 0.26 7.16 12.31
C SER A 146 -0.18 7.59 10.90
N LEU A 147 -0.67 8.81 10.79
CA LEU A 147 -0.95 9.45 9.51
C LEU A 147 0.36 9.90 8.87
N LYS A 148 0.71 9.31 7.72
CA LYS A 148 1.88 9.75 6.95
C LYS A 148 1.43 10.60 5.77
N LEU A 149 1.79 11.88 5.81
CA LEU A 149 1.64 12.78 4.67
C LEU A 149 2.83 12.58 3.73
N ARG A 150 2.55 12.25 2.47
CA ARG A 150 3.53 12.32 1.40
C ARG A 150 3.03 13.32 0.36
N THR A 151 3.82 14.36 0.11
CA THR A 151 3.57 15.25 -1.03
C THR A 151 4.27 14.64 -2.23
N ILE A 152 3.50 14.29 -3.27
CA ILE A 152 4.07 13.91 -4.55
C ILE A 152 3.69 15.01 -5.54
N SER A 153 4.68 15.82 -5.88
CA SER A 153 4.53 16.88 -6.88
C SER A 153 4.57 16.28 -8.27
N VAL A 154 3.47 15.66 -8.71
CA VAL A 154 3.25 15.42 -10.14
C VAL A 154 2.60 16.67 -10.69
N LEU A 155 3.35 17.45 -11.47
CA LEU A 155 2.80 18.59 -12.19
C LEU A 155 1.93 18.06 -13.33
N ALA A 156 0.62 17.94 -13.07
CA ALA A 156 -0.35 17.74 -14.13
C ALA A 156 -0.69 19.11 -14.71
N VAL A 157 -0.28 19.34 -15.96
CA VAL A 157 -0.77 20.45 -16.78
C VAL A 157 -1.94 19.90 -17.58
N LEU A 158 -3.15 20.37 -17.25
CA LEU A 158 -4.41 19.96 -17.87
C LEU A 158 -5.12 21.17 -18.49
#